data_AF-A0A1F6SY08-F1
#
_entry.id   AF-A0A1F6SY08-F1
#
_cell.length_a   1.000
_cell.length_b   1.000
_cell.length_c   1.000
_cell.angle_alpha   90.00
_cell.angle_beta   90.00
_cell.angle_gamma   90.00
#
_symmetry.space_group_name_H-M   'P 1'
#
loop_
_entity.id
_entity.type
_entity.pdbx_description
1 polymer ?
#
loop_
_entity_poly.entity_id
_entity_poly.type
_entity_poly.pdbx_seq_one_letter_code
_entity_poly.pdbx_strand_id
1 'polypeptide(L)'
;MNTESDQLVRFMKGLAATAELHARAGRLGCFIESVCLCASMIDGALRMGLILKHQLNTRSAALLPELLYQGETDTPISERDVYRRALANGVIDKATFDELNTLYDDRNRVIHCYIISDITTAQVLDIAIRYDKVKNGISEHIGELEAIQIRENVGMTVRDDTTFGLHELLNFSEDKHGSGELAKKVRS
;
A
#
# COMPACT_ATOMS: atom_id res chain seq x y z
N MET A 1 -8.34 -22.89 10.80
CA MET A 1 -7.60 -21.61 10.81
C MET A 1 -8.50 -20.57 10.17
N ASN A 2 -8.61 -19.39 10.77
CA ASN A 2 -9.53 -18.37 10.29
C ASN A 2 -8.90 -17.67 9.08
N THR A 3 -9.30 -18.07 7.87
CA THR A 3 -8.62 -17.75 6.61
C THR A 3 -8.45 -16.25 6.35
N GLU A 4 -9.37 -15.42 6.84
CA GLU A 4 -9.34 -13.97 6.66
C GLU A 4 -8.26 -13.29 7.51
N SER A 5 -8.05 -13.77 8.75
CA SER A 5 -6.98 -13.27 9.62
C SER A 5 -5.61 -13.62 9.05
N ASP A 6 -5.45 -14.81 8.49
CA ASP A 6 -4.20 -15.23 7.85
C ASP A 6 -3.91 -14.40 6.58
N GLN A 7 -4.94 -14.07 5.81
CA GLN A 7 -4.82 -13.20 4.64
C GLN A 7 -4.41 -11.78 5.05
N LEU A 8 -5.00 -11.23 6.10
CA LEU A 8 -4.61 -9.92 6.64
C LEU A 8 -3.13 -9.93 7.07
N VAL A 9 -2.68 -10.95 7.80
CA VAL A 9 -1.27 -11.06 8.21
C VAL A 9 -0.35 -11.11 6.99
N ARG A 10 -0.69 -11.92 5.96
CA ARG A 10 0.11 -11.98 4.71
C ARG A 10 0.15 -10.65 3.97
N PHE A 11 -0.96 -9.92 3.98
CA PHE A 11 -1.06 -8.59 3.39
C PHE A 11 -0.16 -7.59 4.14
N MET A 12 -0.21 -7.58 5.47
CA MET A 12 0.66 -6.74 6.31
C MET A 12 2.15 -7.09 6.15
N LYS A 13 2.50 -8.37 5.99
CA LYS A 13 3.86 -8.82 5.64
C LYS A 13 4.33 -8.23 4.31
N GLY A 14 3.44 -8.19 3.31
CA GLY A 14 3.70 -7.52 2.03
C GLY A 14 4.01 -6.04 2.22
N LEU A 15 3.14 -5.31 2.91
CA LEU A 15 3.33 -3.88 3.20
C LEU A 15 4.64 -3.59 3.93
N ALA A 16 4.97 -4.38 4.97
CA ALA A 16 6.20 -4.22 5.75
C ALA A 16 7.46 -4.40 4.89
N ALA A 17 7.50 -5.45 4.06
CA ALA A 17 8.63 -5.69 3.17
C ALA A 17 8.77 -4.61 2.10
N THR A 18 7.66 -4.13 1.52
CA THR A 18 7.67 -3.03 0.56
C THR A 18 8.19 -1.73 1.20
N ALA A 19 7.81 -1.45 2.44
CA ALA A 19 8.31 -0.29 3.18
C ALA A 19 9.83 -0.37 3.42
N GLU A 20 10.37 -1.53 3.78
CA GLU A 20 11.82 -1.74 3.93
C GLU A 20 12.57 -1.56 2.60
N LEU A 21 12.07 -2.17 1.53
CA LEU A 21 12.65 -2.00 0.19
C LEU A 21 12.61 -0.54 -0.25
N HIS A 22 11.52 0.18 0.03
CA HIS A 22 11.38 1.58 -0.34
C HIS A 22 12.37 2.45 0.43
N ALA A 23 12.53 2.20 1.74
CA ALA A 23 13.52 2.89 2.55
C ALA A 23 14.95 2.67 2.02
N ARG A 24 15.28 1.44 1.61
CA ARG A 24 16.57 1.14 0.96
C ARG A 24 16.73 1.86 -0.37
N ALA A 25 15.72 1.81 -1.25
CA ALA A 25 15.72 2.48 -2.54
C ALA A 25 15.96 3.99 -2.39
N GLY A 26 15.33 4.62 -1.40
CA GLY A 26 15.56 6.02 -1.06
C GLY A 26 17.01 6.32 -0.64
N ARG A 27 17.62 5.47 0.21
CA ARG A 27 19.04 5.64 0.62
C ARG A 27 20.02 5.49 -0.53
N LEU A 28 19.72 4.62 -1.49
CA LEU A 28 20.62 4.29 -2.60
C LEU A 28 20.34 5.09 -3.89
N GLY A 29 19.32 5.96 -3.90
CA GLY A 29 18.95 6.73 -5.09
C GLY A 29 18.32 5.89 -6.20
N CYS A 30 17.64 4.79 -5.85
CA CYS A 30 17.02 3.87 -6.82
C CYS A 30 15.63 4.38 -7.25
N PHE A 31 15.57 5.45 -8.05
CA PHE A 31 14.31 6.15 -8.35
C PHE A 31 13.24 5.29 -9.05
N ILE A 32 13.64 4.43 -10.00
CA ILE A 32 12.72 3.50 -10.66
C ILE A 32 12.13 2.51 -9.64
N GLU A 33 12.96 1.97 -8.75
CA GLU A 33 12.53 1.08 -7.68
C GLU A 33 11.57 1.80 -6.72
N SER A 34 11.88 3.05 -6.35
CA SER A 34 10.99 3.89 -5.53
C SER A 34 9.63 4.10 -6.18
N VAL A 35 9.56 4.38 -7.49
CA VAL A 35 8.28 4.52 -8.22
C VAL A 35 7.44 3.25 -8.12
N CYS A 36 8.04 2.08 -8.36
CA CYS A 36 7.36 0.79 -8.27
C CYS A 36 6.84 0.52 -6.85
N LEU A 37 7.70 0.69 -5.85
CA LEU A 37 7.37 0.38 -4.47
C LEU A 37 6.33 1.35 -3.89
N CYS A 38 6.43 2.65 -4.18
CA CYS A 38 5.39 3.62 -3.79
C CYS A 38 4.04 3.27 -4.40
N ALA A 39 3.98 2.88 -5.67
CA ALA A 39 2.73 2.45 -6.29
C ALA A 39 2.12 1.24 -5.56
N SER A 40 2.93 0.23 -5.22
CA SER A 40 2.46 -0.92 -4.42
C SER A 40 2.00 -0.54 -3.01
N MET A 41 2.70 0.38 -2.33
CA MET A 41 2.28 0.87 -1.00
C MET A 41 0.97 1.63 -1.07
N ILE A 42 0.78 2.45 -2.12
CA ILE A 42 -0.47 3.18 -2.36
C ILE A 42 -1.63 2.22 -2.60
N ASP A 43 -1.48 1.24 -3.50
CA ASP A 43 -2.52 0.25 -3.76
C ASP A 43 -2.91 -0.50 -2.47
N GLY A 44 -1.90 -0.92 -1.70
CA GLY A 44 -2.13 -1.58 -0.41
C GLY A 44 -2.83 -0.68 0.62
N ALA A 45 -2.41 0.58 0.74
CA ALA A 45 -3.04 1.54 1.65
C ALA A 45 -4.50 1.81 1.26
N LEU A 46 -4.82 1.95 -0.03
CA LEU A 46 -6.19 2.15 -0.50
C LEU A 46 -7.08 0.92 -0.27
N ARG A 47 -6.55 -0.29 -0.46
CA ARG A 47 -7.26 -1.54 -0.11
C ARG A 47 -7.59 -1.59 1.38
N MET A 48 -6.66 -1.19 2.25
CA MET A 48 -6.93 -1.06 3.69
C MET A 48 -7.96 0.01 3.98
N GLY A 49 -7.87 1.19 3.36
CA GLY A 49 -8.86 2.25 3.50
C GLY A 49 -10.26 1.80 3.11
N LEU A 50 -10.40 1.00 2.05
CA LEU A 50 -11.69 0.41 1.65
C LEU A 50 -12.25 -0.54 2.72
N ILE A 51 -11.41 -1.39 3.32
CA ILE A 51 -11.81 -2.28 4.41
C ILE A 51 -12.25 -1.46 5.63
N LEU A 52 -11.43 -0.49 6.05
CA LEU A 52 -11.74 0.35 7.20
C LEU A 52 -13.05 1.13 7.01
N LYS A 53 -13.25 1.68 5.81
CA LYS A 53 -14.47 2.41 5.46
C LYS A 53 -15.70 1.49 5.42
N HIS A 54 -15.55 0.27 4.89
CA HIS A 54 -16.62 -0.72 4.90
C HIS A 54 -17.03 -1.09 6.33
N GLN A 55 -16.07 -1.30 7.22
CA GLN A 55 -16.31 -1.60 8.63
C GLN A 55 -17.05 -0.47 9.35
N LEU A 56 -16.67 0.78 9.09
CA LEU A 56 -17.37 1.96 9.61
C LEU A 56 -18.82 2.02 9.11
N ASN A 57 -19.03 1.85 7.80
CA ASN A 57 -20.36 1.93 7.19
C ASN A 57 -21.29 0.80 7.65
N THR A 58 -20.76 -0.41 7.87
CA THR A 58 -21.54 -1.59 8.27
C THR A 58 -21.58 -1.83 9.78
N ARG A 59 -20.83 -1.04 10.56
CA ARG A 59 -20.62 -1.23 11.99
C ARG A 59 -20.18 -2.65 12.35
N SER A 60 -19.28 -3.21 11.55
CA SER A 60 -18.79 -4.59 11.71
C SER A 60 -17.27 -4.65 11.70
N ALA A 61 -16.70 -5.78 12.13
CA ALA A 61 -15.27 -6.08 11.97
C ALA A 61 -15.01 -6.96 10.72
N ALA A 62 -15.97 -7.01 9.79
CA ALA A 62 -15.83 -7.82 8.59
C ALA A 62 -14.63 -7.34 7.77
N LEU A 63 -13.82 -8.30 7.32
CA LEU A 63 -12.78 -8.06 6.33
C LEU A 63 -13.39 -8.19 4.93
N LEU A 64 -12.66 -7.71 3.91
CA LEU A 64 -12.98 -7.91 2.51
C LEU A 64 -11.87 -8.78 1.89
N PRO A 65 -11.96 -10.13 1.98
CA PRO A 65 -10.89 -11.05 1.58
C PRO A 65 -10.36 -10.81 0.17
N GLU A 66 -11.23 -10.43 -0.77
CA GLU A 66 -10.89 -10.11 -2.15
C GLU A 66 -9.96 -8.91 -2.31
N LEU A 67 -9.90 -8.03 -1.29
CA LEU A 67 -8.96 -6.91 -1.24
C LEU A 67 -7.62 -7.30 -0.62
N LEU A 68 -7.56 -8.38 0.17
CA LEU A 68 -6.36 -8.83 0.90
C LEU A 68 -5.56 -9.90 0.16
N TYR A 69 -6.22 -10.71 -0.66
CA TYR A 69 -5.58 -11.82 -1.36
C TYR A 69 -6.21 -12.06 -2.73
N GLN A 70 -5.35 -12.31 -3.73
CA GLN A 70 -5.75 -12.76 -5.06
C GLN A 70 -4.87 -13.94 -5.45
N GLY A 71 -5.48 -15.11 -5.65
CA GLY A 71 -4.82 -16.30 -6.17
C GLY A 71 -4.63 -16.24 -7.68
N GLU A 72 -3.86 -17.20 -8.22
CA GLU A 72 -3.50 -17.26 -9.64
C GLU A 72 -4.71 -17.40 -10.58
N THR A 73 -5.80 -18.00 -10.10
CA THR A 73 -7.04 -18.23 -10.87
C THR A 73 -8.10 -17.15 -10.66
N ASP A 74 -7.89 -16.20 -9.74
CA ASP A 74 -8.88 -15.19 -9.40
C ASP A 74 -8.92 -14.09 -10.46
N THR A 75 -10.09 -13.45 -10.62
CA THR A 75 -10.19 -12.27 -11.50
C THR A 75 -9.41 -11.11 -10.87
N PRO A 76 -8.38 -10.55 -11.55
CA PRO A 76 -7.57 -9.48 -10.97
C PRO A 76 -8.39 -8.22 -10.71
N ILE A 77 -8.18 -7.58 -9.55
CA ILE A 77 -8.72 -6.25 -9.29
C ILE A 77 -7.62 -5.29 -9.75
N SER A 78 -7.89 -4.54 -10.81
CA SER A 78 -6.90 -3.61 -11.34
C SER A 78 -6.62 -2.48 -10.33
N GLU A 79 -5.42 -1.93 -10.35
CA GLU A 79 -5.05 -0.77 -9.50
C GLU A 79 -6.00 0.43 -9.76
N ARG A 80 -6.39 0.66 -11.02
CA ARG A 80 -7.40 1.69 -11.37
C ARG A 80 -8.79 1.36 -10.82
N ASP A 81 -9.14 0.08 -10.66
CA ASP A 81 -10.39 -0.33 -10.01
C ASP A 81 -10.35 0.01 -8.52
N VAL A 82 -9.21 -0.22 -7.85
CA VAL A 82 -8.99 0.19 -6.46
C VAL A 82 -9.14 1.70 -6.32
N TYR A 83 -8.53 2.50 -7.21
CA TYR A 83 -8.66 3.96 -7.19
C TYR A 83 -10.12 4.41 -7.33
N ARG A 84 -10.86 3.82 -8.28
CA ARG A 84 -12.27 4.14 -8.50
C ARG A 84 -13.13 3.79 -7.29
N ARG A 85 -12.90 2.62 -6.68
CA ARG A 85 -13.60 2.20 -5.46
C ARG A 85 -13.27 3.13 -4.29
N ALA A 86 -12.01 3.53 -4.14
CA ALA A 86 -11.58 4.43 -3.06
C ALA A 86 -12.26 5.80 -3.15
N LEU A 87 -12.31 6.40 -4.35
CA LEU A 87 -13.07 7.64 -4.58
C LEU A 87 -14.56 7.45 -4.30
N ALA A 88 -15.17 6.39 -4.83
CA ALA A 88 -16.60 6.13 -4.68
C ALA A 88 -17.04 5.92 -3.22
N ASN A 89 -16.15 5.41 -2.37
CA ASN A 89 -16.41 5.20 -0.94
C ASN A 89 -15.93 6.37 -0.06
N GLY A 90 -15.39 7.44 -0.65
CA GLY A 90 -14.86 8.59 0.10
C GLY A 90 -13.67 8.23 1.00
N VAL A 91 -12.81 7.31 0.53
CA VAL A 91 -11.50 7.02 1.13
C VAL A 91 -10.49 8.08 0.68
N ILE A 92 -10.62 8.54 -0.56
CA ILE A 92 -9.82 9.62 -1.14
C ILE A 92 -10.74 10.64 -1.82
N ASP A 93 -10.23 11.84 -2.01
CA ASP A 93 -10.92 12.89 -2.75
C ASP A 93 -10.64 12.84 -4.26
N LYS A 94 -11.30 13.72 -5.01
CA LYS A 94 -11.17 13.79 -6.48
C LYS A 94 -9.76 14.21 -6.91
N ALA A 95 -9.13 15.13 -6.18
CA ALA A 95 -7.78 15.61 -6.49
C ALA A 95 -6.74 14.47 -6.37
N THR A 96 -6.81 13.70 -5.29
CA THR A 96 -5.97 12.52 -5.07
C THR A 96 -6.21 11.47 -6.15
N PHE A 97 -7.47 11.20 -6.50
CA PHE A 97 -7.82 10.26 -7.57
C PHE A 97 -7.24 10.68 -8.94
N ASP A 98 -7.33 11.96 -9.30
CA ASP A 98 -6.82 12.47 -10.58
C ASP A 98 -5.28 12.42 -10.63
N GLU A 99 -4.60 12.74 -9.52
CA GLU A 99 -3.14 12.61 -9.43
C GLU A 99 -2.69 11.15 -9.51
N LEU A 100 -3.39 10.22 -8.86
CA LEU A 100 -3.09 8.78 -8.95
C LEU A 100 -3.19 8.24 -10.39
N ASN A 101 -4.18 8.70 -11.16
CA ASN A 101 -4.29 8.30 -12.57
C ASN A 101 -3.16 8.90 -13.42
N THR A 102 -2.76 10.14 -13.14
CA THR A 102 -1.61 10.76 -13.78
C THR A 102 -0.32 9.99 -13.48
N LEU A 103 -0.09 9.67 -12.21
CA LEU A 103 1.08 8.91 -11.75
C LEU A 103 1.12 7.49 -12.35
N TYR A 104 -0.04 6.85 -12.52
CA TYR A 104 -0.16 5.56 -13.22
C TYR A 104 0.41 5.65 -14.65
N ASP A 105 0.04 6.69 -15.39
CA ASP A 105 0.51 6.89 -16.77
C ASP A 105 1.99 7.26 -16.81
N ASP A 106 2.45 8.09 -15.86
CA ASP A 106 3.86 8.42 -15.69
C ASP A 106 4.71 7.18 -15.37
N ARG A 107 4.24 6.29 -14.49
CA ARG A 107 4.91 5.01 -14.19
C ARG A 107 5.02 4.16 -15.45
N ASN A 108 3.98 4.08 -16.29
CA ASN A 108 4.07 3.35 -17.54
C ASN A 108 5.21 3.87 -18.43
N ARG A 109 5.41 5.19 -18.46
CA ARG A 109 6.54 5.78 -19.18
C ARG A 109 7.88 5.44 -18.52
N VAL A 110 7.97 5.49 -17.19
CA VAL A 110 9.18 5.13 -16.41
C VAL A 110 9.55 3.65 -16.55
N ILE A 111 8.58 2.74 -16.65
CA ILE A 111 8.83 1.29 -16.62
C ILE A 111 8.87 0.68 -18.01
N HIS A 112 7.92 1.02 -18.87
CA HIS A 112 7.79 0.38 -20.18
C HIS A 112 8.44 1.18 -21.30
N CYS A 113 8.47 2.51 -21.19
CA CYS A 113 8.97 3.37 -22.26
C CYS A 113 10.31 4.04 -21.95
N TYR A 114 10.99 3.68 -20.84
CA TYR A 114 12.21 4.39 -20.41
C TYR A 114 13.29 4.47 -21.50
N ILE A 115 13.53 3.35 -22.20
CA ILE A 115 14.55 3.26 -23.26
C ILE A 115 14.09 3.93 -24.56
N ILE A 116 12.78 3.95 -24.81
CA ILE A 116 12.17 4.36 -26.08
C ILE A 116 11.45 5.73 -25.99
N SER A 117 11.78 6.54 -24.99
CA SER A 117 11.22 7.88 -24.80
C SER A 117 12.28 8.85 -24.29
N ASP A 118 12.01 10.14 -24.42
CA ASP A 118 12.91 11.21 -23.97
C ASP A 118 12.85 11.46 -22.45
N ILE A 119 12.33 10.51 -21.66
CA ILE A 119 12.26 10.66 -20.21
C ILE A 119 13.68 10.64 -19.63
N THR A 120 14.02 11.71 -18.91
CA THR A 120 15.30 11.84 -18.23
C THR A 120 15.24 11.25 -16.83
N THR A 121 16.39 10.85 -16.28
CA THR A 121 16.48 10.40 -14.89
C THR A 121 16.03 11.49 -13.89
N ALA A 122 16.23 12.77 -14.22
CA ALA A 122 15.71 13.87 -13.40
C ALA A 122 14.17 13.87 -13.35
N GLN A 123 13.50 13.63 -14.48
CA GLN A 123 12.04 13.48 -14.50
C GLN A 123 11.58 12.22 -13.74
N VAL A 124 12.35 11.13 -13.76
CA VAL A 124 12.04 9.96 -12.92
C VAL A 124 12.12 10.30 -11.43
N LEU A 125 13.11 11.08 -11.02
CA LEU A 125 13.21 11.58 -9.64
C LEU A 125 11.98 12.43 -9.28
N ASP A 126 11.56 13.34 -10.15
CA ASP A 126 10.37 14.16 -9.92
C ASP A 126 9.09 13.30 -9.77
N ILE A 127 8.95 12.27 -10.60
CA ILE A 127 7.85 11.30 -10.50
C ILE A 127 7.92 10.52 -9.18
N ALA A 128 9.11 10.07 -8.77
CA ALA A 128 9.30 9.38 -7.48
C ALA A 128 8.92 10.27 -6.29
N ILE A 129 9.28 11.55 -6.32
CA ILE A 129 8.92 12.54 -5.29
C ILE A 129 7.40 12.74 -5.24
N ARG A 130 6.73 12.85 -6.40
CA ARG A 130 5.26 12.96 -6.45
C ARG A 130 4.58 11.72 -5.87
N TYR A 131 5.08 10.53 -6.22
CA TYR A 131 4.62 9.28 -5.64
C TYR A 131 4.76 9.25 -4.11
N ASP A 132 5.91 9.68 -3.57
CA ASP A 132 6.12 9.71 -2.11
C ASP A 132 5.16 10.69 -1.42
N LYS A 133 4.92 11.87 -2.01
CA LYS A 133 3.94 12.84 -1.50
C LYS A 133 2.52 12.27 -1.45
N VAL A 134 2.06 11.66 -2.54
CA VAL A 134 0.71 11.06 -2.60
C VAL A 134 0.59 9.89 -1.63
N LYS A 135 1.61 9.04 -1.54
CA LYS A 135 1.67 7.95 -0.57
C LYS A 135 1.51 8.48 0.86
N ASN A 136 2.26 9.51 1.25
CA ASN A 136 2.18 10.09 2.59
C ASN A 136 0.79 10.69 2.87
N GLY A 137 0.22 11.42 1.89
CA GLY A 137 -1.14 11.95 2.01
C GLY A 137 -2.19 10.85 2.19
N ILE A 138 -2.10 9.75 1.44
CA ILE A 138 -3.01 8.60 1.61
C ILE A 138 -2.82 7.96 2.98
N SER A 139 -1.58 7.79 3.46
CA SER A 139 -1.32 7.25 4.80
C SER A 139 -1.96 8.09 5.91
N GLU A 140 -1.95 9.42 5.79
CA GLU A 140 -2.66 10.32 6.72
C GLU A 140 -4.17 10.07 6.70
N HIS A 141 -4.79 9.94 5.52
CA HIS A 141 -6.22 9.63 5.40
C HIS A 141 -6.58 8.26 6.00
N ILE A 142 -5.71 7.26 5.84
CA ILE A 142 -5.92 5.95 6.47
C ILE A 142 -5.86 6.07 8.00
N GLY A 143 -4.89 6.82 8.54
CA GLY A 143 -4.79 7.10 9.97
C GLY A 143 -6.03 7.82 10.53
N GLU A 144 -6.66 8.69 9.75
CA GLU A 144 -7.94 9.31 10.13
C GLU A 144 -9.07 8.29 10.21
N LEU A 145 -9.17 7.35 9.26
CA LEU A 145 -10.18 6.28 9.32
C LEU A 145 -9.99 5.37 10.54
N GLU A 146 -8.74 5.05 10.87
CA GLU A 146 -8.37 4.30 12.08
C GLU A 146 -8.78 5.05 13.36
N ALA A 147 -8.49 6.36 13.42
CA ALA A 147 -8.90 7.20 14.55
C ALA A 147 -10.44 7.25 14.71
N ILE A 148 -11.19 7.28 13.59
CA ILE A 148 -12.65 7.21 13.61
C ILE A 148 -13.12 5.86 14.16
N GLN A 149 -12.53 4.75 13.70
CA GLN A 149 -12.86 3.41 14.21
C GLN A 149 -12.69 3.31 15.72
N ILE A 150 -11.56 3.80 16.25
CA ILE A 150 -11.28 3.82 17.69
C ILE A 150 -12.34 4.65 18.43
N ARG A 151 -12.60 5.87 17.97
CA ARG A 151 -13.55 6.79 18.59
C ARG A 151 -14.98 6.23 18.61
N GLU A 152 -15.39 5.54 17.55
CA GLU A 152 -16.73 4.98 17.41
C GLU A 152 -16.87 3.55 17.96
N ASN A 153 -15.76 2.96 18.42
CA ASN A 153 -15.67 1.58 18.88
C ASN A 153 -16.22 0.56 17.85
N VAL A 154 -15.79 0.71 16.59
CA VAL A 154 -16.21 -0.11 15.45
C VAL A 154 -14.99 -0.57 14.66
N GLY A 155 -15.04 -1.79 14.11
CA GLY A 155 -14.05 -2.29 13.16
C GLY A 155 -12.88 -3.02 13.81
N MET A 156 -11.81 -3.22 13.04
CA MET A 156 -10.67 -4.03 13.46
C MET A 156 -9.66 -3.27 14.31
N THR A 157 -9.52 -1.95 14.13
CA THR A 157 -8.50 -1.13 14.81
C THR A 157 -8.75 -0.99 16.32
N VAL A 158 -9.98 -1.23 16.79
CA VAL A 158 -10.35 -1.12 18.22
C VAL A 158 -10.08 -2.39 19.02
N ARG A 159 -9.69 -3.48 18.35
CA ARG A 159 -9.23 -4.68 19.06
C ARG A 159 -7.80 -4.41 19.53
N ASP A 160 -7.61 -4.36 20.85
CA ASP A 160 -6.31 -4.29 21.55
C ASP A 160 -5.26 -5.32 21.06
N ASP A 161 -5.68 -6.31 20.27
CA ASP A 161 -4.84 -7.35 19.63
C ASP A 161 -4.07 -6.92 18.37
N THR A 162 -4.29 -5.73 17.80
CA THR A 162 -3.71 -5.37 16.47
C THR A 162 -2.58 -4.35 16.50
N THR A 163 -2.12 -3.94 17.69
CA THR A 163 -0.95 -3.05 17.78
C THR A 163 0.32 -3.87 17.56
N PHE A 164 0.69 -4.07 16.29
CA PHE A 164 1.92 -4.77 15.96
C PHE A 164 3.11 -3.98 16.52
N GLY A 165 3.85 -4.60 17.44
CA GLY A 165 5.08 -4.01 17.94
C GLY A 165 6.12 -3.85 16.83
N LEU A 166 7.09 -2.94 16.99
CA LEU A 166 8.21 -2.80 16.04
C LEU A 166 8.89 -4.15 15.76
N HIS A 167 8.98 -5.03 16.76
CA HIS A 167 9.54 -6.36 16.60
C HIS A 167 8.68 -7.27 15.71
N GLU A 168 7.35 -7.21 15.78
CA GLU A 168 6.45 -7.97 14.91
C GLU A 168 6.48 -7.45 13.47
N LEU A 169 6.55 -6.13 13.28
CA LEU A 169 6.72 -5.53 11.96
C LEU A 169 8.04 -5.97 11.29
N LEU A 170 9.12 -6.08 12.07
CA LEU A 170 10.41 -6.61 11.60
C LEU A 170 10.35 -8.11 11.29
N ASN A 171 9.60 -8.89 12.05
CA ASN A 171 9.40 -10.31 11.75
C ASN A 171 8.53 -10.51 10.49
N PHE A 172 7.59 -9.59 10.26
CA PHE A 172 6.70 -9.63 9.10
C PHE A 172 7.43 -9.42 7.78
N SER A 173 8.37 -8.48 7.73
CA SER A 173 9.17 -8.26 6.54
C SER A 173 10.15 -9.41 6.28
N GLU A 174 10.78 -9.97 7.33
CA GLU A 174 11.67 -11.14 7.23
C GLU A 174 10.98 -12.33 6.57
N ASP A 175 9.78 -12.67 7.03
CA ASP A 175 8.98 -13.77 6.47
C ASP A 175 8.67 -13.55 4.99
N LYS A 176 8.44 -12.30 4.58
CA LYS A 176 8.12 -11.96 3.19
C LYS A 176 9.35 -11.99 2.28
N HIS A 177 10.52 -11.58 2.78
CA HIS A 177 11.78 -11.71 2.05
C HIS A 177 12.18 -13.18 1.84
N GLY A 178 11.64 -14.10 2.64
CA GLY A 178 11.83 -15.55 2.48
C GLY A 178 13.21 -16.06 2.89
N SER A 179 14.09 -15.19 3.38
CA SER A 179 15.41 -15.53 3.91
C SER A 179 15.92 -14.43 4.85
N GLY A 180 16.33 -14.81 6.07
CA GLY A 180 16.89 -13.88 7.05
C GLY A 180 18.18 -13.20 6.57
N GLU A 181 18.99 -13.88 5.76
CA GLU A 181 20.20 -13.29 5.16
C GLU A 181 19.85 -12.23 4.11
N LEU A 182 18.77 -12.42 3.36
CA LEU A 182 18.28 -11.40 2.43
C LEU A 182 17.70 -10.20 3.19
N ALA A 183 16.90 -10.43 4.22
CA ALA A 183 16.33 -9.37 5.05
C ALA A 183 17.43 -8.49 5.68
N LYS A 184 18.51 -9.09 6.19
CA LYS A 184 19.68 -8.35 6.71
C LYS A 184 20.32 -7.45 5.63
N LYS A 185 20.49 -7.96 4.41
CA LYS A 185 21.05 -7.19 3.27
C LYS A 185 20.14 -6.04 2.81
N VAL A 186 18.82 -6.18 2.98
CA VAL A 186 17.87 -5.11 2.67
C VAL A 186 17.95 -3.98 3.72
N ARG A 187 18.25 -4.33 4.97
CA ARG A 187 18.34 -3.37 6.09
C ARG A 187 19.68 -2.67 6.20
N SER A 188 20.78 -3.32 5.79
CA SER A 188 22.12 -2.71 5.71
C SER A 188 22.16 -1.58 4.68
#